data_AF-A0AA35DZP8-F1
#
_entry.id   AF-A0AA35DZP8-F1
#
_cell.length_a   1.000
_cell.length_b   1.000
_cell.length_c   1.000
_cell.angle_alpha   90.00
_cell.angle_beta   90.00
_cell.angle_gamma   90.00
#
_symmetry.space_group_name_H-M   'P 1'
#
loop_
_entity.id
_entity.type
_entity.pdbx_description
1 polymer ?
#
loop_
_entity_poly.entity_id
_entity_poly.type
_entity_poly.pdbx_seq_one_letter_code
_entity_poly.pdbx_strand_id
1 'polypeptide(L)'
;MQKAGVGSTSPESNIDWGYLTKALKIMIVPKLIGVVGLLTLPTQIMTNIIFGIVIIYAIGYVLNKPFRSNNKYVDIVLLALGGYVSGTSLIGAPLIVAVFATHVAKEQLRDTMFVLWFILVVIKMASFIIAGVDLQLIHQLWLLPCAFIGHLLGEKAHRYMLKADTGLFFRVLGAVLILVSVVGLIHPPG
;
A
#
# COMPACT_ATOMS: atom_id res chain seq x y z
N MET A 1 -32.86 -43.57 -6.70
CA MET A 1 -32.09 -42.56 -7.46
C MET A 1 -31.92 -41.34 -6.57
N GLN A 2 -30.74 -41.17 -5.95
CA GLN A 2 -30.45 -40.05 -5.05
C GLN A 2 -29.36 -39.19 -5.70
N LYS A 3 -29.71 -37.93 -6.03
CA LYS A 3 -28.79 -36.95 -6.61
C LYS A 3 -27.72 -36.62 -5.57
N ALA A 4 -26.48 -37.00 -5.86
CA ALA A 4 -25.30 -36.49 -5.17
C ALA A 4 -25.17 -34.99 -5.46
N GLY A 5 -25.28 -34.17 -4.41
CA GLY A 5 -24.94 -32.75 -4.46
C GLY A 5 -23.44 -32.62 -4.61
N VAL A 6 -23.00 -32.22 -5.81
CA VAL A 6 -21.63 -31.76 -6.04
C VAL A 6 -21.52 -30.39 -5.35
N GLY A 7 -21.07 -30.39 -4.11
CA GLY A 7 -20.59 -29.18 -3.45
C GLY A 7 -19.36 -28.71 -4.21
N SER A 8 -19.50 -27.68 -5.04
CA SER A 8 -18.38 -26.99 -5.65
C SER A 8 -17.60 -26.27 -4.55
N THR A 9 -16.60 -26.95 -3.98
CA THR A 9 -15.50 -26.30 -3.25
C THR A 9 -14.75 -25.43 -4.25
N SER A 10 -15.22 -24.19 -4.40
CA SER A 10 -14.40 -23.15 -5.01
C SER A 10 -13.11 -23.08 -4.21
N PRO A 11 -11.93 -23.17 -4.82
CA PRO A 11 -10.68 -22.99 -4.09
C PRO A 11 -10.76 -21.64 -3.39
N GLU A 12 -10.61 -21.61 -2.06
CA GLU A 12 -10.56 -20.35 -1.31
C GLU A 12 -9.50 -19.47 -1.97
N SER A 13 -9.95 -18.36 -2.57
CA SER A 13 -9.06 -17.39 -3.16
C SER A 13 -8.18 -16.81 -2.05
N ASN A 14 -6.86 -16.79 -2.25
CA ASN A 14 -5.93 -16.16 -1.32
C ASN A 14 -6.06 -14.61 -1.30
N ILE A 15 -6.97 -14.07 -2.11
CA ILE A 15 -7.27 -12.65 -2.27
C ILE A 15 -8.73 -12.40 -1.86
N ASP A 16 -8.95 -11.40 -1.01
CA ASP A 16 -10.28 -10.90 -0.67
C ASP A 16 -10.81 -9.96 -1.77
N TRP A 17 -11.39 -10.54 -2.81
CA TRP A 17 -11.98 -9.81 -3.93
C TRP A 17 -13.13 -8.88 -3.52
N GLY A 18 -13.88 -9.26 -2.49
CA GLY A 18 -15.03 -8.50 -1.99
C GLY A 18 -14.58 -7.17 -1.39
N TYR A 19 -13.62 -7.23 -0.47
CA TYR A 19 -13.07 -6.03 0.14
C TYR A 19 -12.23 -5.21 -0.84
N LEU A 20 -11.42 -5.86 -1.67
CA LEU A 20 -10.61 -5.20 -2.70
C LEU A 20 -11.47 -4.30 -3.61
N THR A 21 -12.58 -4.83 -4.12
CA THR A 21 -13.49 -4.08 -5.00
C THR A 21 -14.14 -2.90 -4.27
N LYS A 22 -14.54 -3.09 -3.01
CA LYS A 22 -15.11 -2.02 -2.18
C LYS A 22 -14.10 -0.89 -1.95
N ALA A 23 -12.86 -1.24 -1.60
CA ALA A 23 -11.80 -0.27 -1.39
C ALA A 23 -11.47 0.48 -2.70
N LEU A 24 -11.35 -0.23 -3.82
CA LEU A 24 -11.10 0.37 -5.14
C LEU A 24 -12.17 1.41 -5.51
N LYS A 25 -13.45 1.12 -5.26
CA LYS A 25 -14.55 2.08 -5.51
C LYS A 25 -14.37 3.39 -4.73
N ILE A 26 -13.86 3.31 -3.50
CA ILE A 26 -13.58 4.50 -2.66
C ILE A 26 -12.33 5.22 -3.17
N MET A 27 -11.30 4.47 -3.55
CA MET A 27 -9.98 5.01 -3.88
C MET A 27 -9.85 5.57 -5.29
N ILE A 28 -10.67 5.12 -6.24
CA ILE A 28 -10.49 5.45 -7.67
C ILE A 28 -10.59 6.95 -7.94
N VAL A 29 -11.59 7.63 -7.37
CA VAL A 29 -11.81 9.07 -7.58
C VAL A 29 -10.66 9.89 -6.96
N PRO A 30 -10.34 9.76 -5.66
CA PRO A 30 -9.20 10.45 -5.06
C PRO A 30 -7.88 10.18 -5.78
N LYS A 31 -7.70 8.95 -6.27
CA LYS A 31 -6.49 8.57 -6.99
C LYS A 31 -6.33 9.28 -8.32
N LEU A 32 -7.38 9.34 -9.14
CA LEU A 32 -7.31 10.07 -10.40
C LEU A 32 -7.04 11.56 -10.17
N ILE A 33 -7.66 12.15 -9.14
CA ILE A 33 -7.38 13.52 -8.71
C ILE A 33 -5.89 13.66 -8.31
N GLY A 34 -5.35 12.70 -7.55
CA GLY A 34 -3.94 12.72 -7.14
C GLY A 34 -2.97 12.55 -8.33
N VAL A 35 -3.32 11.75 -9.33
CA VAL A 35 -2.50 11.59 -10.54
C VAL A 35 -2.43 12.89 -11.34
N VAL A 36 -3.55 13.59 -11.47
CA VAL A 36 -3.59 14.93 -12.09
C VAL A 36 -2.86 15.96 -11.21
N GLY A 37 -3.04 15.88 -9.90
CA GLY A 37 -2.47 16.79 -8.91
C GLY A 37 -0.94 16.71 -8.77
N LEU A 38 -0.30 15.64 -9.23
CA LEU A 38 1.17 15.55 -9.28
C LEU A 38 1.76 16.68 -10.14
N LEU A 39 1.05 17.15 -11.17
CA LEU A 39 1.54 18.21 -12.05
C LEU A 39 1.46 19.61 -11.41
N THR A 40 0.77 19.76 -10.28
CA THR A 40 0.41 21.08 -9.73
C THR A 40 0.81 21.30 -8.28
N LEU A 41 1.21 20.27 -7.54
CA LEU A 41 1.59 20.40 -6.14
C LEU A 41 3.09 20.68 -5.95
N PRO A 42 3.46 21.69 -5.13
CA PRO A 42 4.86 21.94 -4.79
C PRO A 42 5.52 20.75 -4.08
N THR A 43 6.73 20.40 -4.49
CA THR A 43 7.53 19.28 -3.96
C THR A 43 7.68 19.32 -2.43
N GLN A 44 7.79 20.51 -1.84
CA GLN A 44 7.93 20.69 -0.40
C GLN A 44 6.69 20.23 0.38
N ILE A 45 5.50 20.52 -0.12
CA ILE A 45 4.24 20.14 0.52
C ILE A 45 4.08 18.62 0.49
N MET A 46 4.41 18.01 -0.66
CA MET A 46 4.38 16.56 -0.85
C MET A 46 5.32 15.83 0.13
N THR A 47 6.56 16.33 0.24
CA THR A 47 7.59 15.79 1.14
C THR A 47 7.16 15.86 2.61
N ASN A 48 6.62 16.99 3.05
CA ASN A 48 6.11 17.16 4.41
C ASN A 48 4.94 16.21 4.73
N ILE A 49 4.01 16.03 3.79
CA ILE A 49 2.87 15.10 3.96
C ILE A 49 3.38 13.66 4.07
N ILE A 50 4.28 13.25 3.18
CA ILE A 50 4.86 11.90 3.18
C ILE A 50 5.53 11.61 4.52
N PHE A 51 6.47 12.46 4.96
CA PHE A 51 7.19 12.22 6.21
C PHE A 51 6.27 12.29 7.43
N GLY A 52 5.27 13.18 7.44
CA GLY A 52 4.26 13.24 8.49
C GLY A 52 3.48 11.93 8.63
N ILE A 53 3.00 11.36 7.52
CA ILE A 53 2.29 10.07 7.52
C ILE A 53 3.21 8.94 8.01
N VAL A 54 4.46 8.90 7.52
CA VAL A 54 5.43 7.86 7.91
C VAL A 54 5.73 7.93 9.41
N ILE A 55 5.91 9.12 9.97
CA ILE A 55 6.17 9.32 11.41
C ILE A 55 4.99 8.82 12.25
N ILE A 56 3.75 9.21 11.92
CA ILE A 56 2.55 8.77 12.66
C ILE A 56 2.49 7.23 12.70
N TYR A 57 2.76 6.59 11.56
CA TYR A 57 2.73 5.14 11.46
C TYR A 57 3.88 4.46 12.21
N ALA A 58 5.08 5.04 12.12
CA ALA A 58 6.28 4.54 12.77
C ALA A 58 6.17 4.62 14.30
N ILE A 59 5.51 5.65 14.85
CA ILE A 59 5.15 5.72 16.29
C ILE A 59 4.27 4.52 16.66
N GLY A 60 3.25 4.20 15.87
CA GLY A 60 2.39 3.03 16.10
C GLY A 60 3.18 1.72 16.15
N TYR A 61 4.19 1.57 15.30
CA TYR A 61 5.08 0.42 15.33
C TYR A 61 6.00 0.36 16.55
N VAL A 62 6.57 1.49 16.97
CA VAL A 62 7.42 1.54 18.18
C VAL A 62 6.61 1.19 19.44
N LEU A 63 5.34 1.57 19.48
CA LEU A 63 4.41 1.28 20.57
C LEU A 63 3.79 -0.13 20.49
N ASN A 64 4.20 -0.96 19.51
CA ASN A 64 3.59 -2.27 19.22
C ASN A 64 2.05 -2.24 19.04
N LYS A 65 1.50 -1.07 18.68
CA LYS A 65 0.09 -0.85 18.37
C LYS A 65 -0.02 -0.22 16.98
N PRO A 66 0.15 -1.01 15.90
CA PRO A 66 -0.02 -0.49 14.56
C PRO A 66 -1.42 0.09 14.41
N PHE A 67 -1.51 1.27 13.81
CA PHE A 67 -2.76 2.00 13.66
C PHE A 67 -3.76 1.15 12.87
N ARG A 68 -4.90 0.85 13.49
CA ARG A 68 -6.00 0.10 12.90
C ARG A 68 -7.24 0.96 12.99
N SER A 69 -7.85 1.24 11.86
CA SER A 69 -9.13 1.91 11.85
C SER A 69 -10.20 0.95 12.37
N ASN A 70 -11.06 1.41 13.29
CA ASN A 70 -12.20 0.65 13.82
C ASN A 70 -13.54 1.30 13.44
N ASN A 71 -13.50 2.40 12.67
CA ASN A 71 -14.67 3.20 12.33
C ASN A 71 -14.77 3.34 10.80
N LYS A 72 -15.95 3.04 10.26
CA LYS A 72 -16.26 3.13 8.82
C LYS A 72 -15.97 4.51 8.21
N TYR A 73 -16.16 5.59 8.96
CA TYR A 73 -15.82 6.94 8.48
C TYR A 73 -14.31 7.14 8.37
N VAL A 74 -13.55 6.66 9.37
CA VAL A 74 -12.09 6.72 9.37
C VAL A 74 -11.52 5.84 8.24
N ASP A 75 -12.14 4.69 7.96
CA ASP A 75 -11.76 3.86 6.80
C ASP A 75 -11.89 4.61 5.48
N ILE A 76 -13.02 5.28 5.27
CA ILE A 76 -13.26 6.03 4.03
C ILE A 76 -12.24 7.16 3.89
N VAL A 77 -11.98 7.90 4.97
CA VAL A 77 -11.01 9.00 4.96
C VAL A 77 -9.59 8.48 4.70
N LEU A 78 -9.16 7.42 5.37
CA LEU A 78 -7.84 6.82 5.19
C LEU A 78 -7.67 6.23 3.79
N LEU A 79 -8.69 5.55 3.26
CA LEU A 79 -8.66 5.02 1.89
C LEU A 79 -8.66 6.16 0.86
N ALA A 80 -9.43 7.22 1.07
CA ALA A 80 -9.46 8.36 0.16
C ALA A 80 -8.11 9.09 0.15
N LEU A 81 -7.54 9.38 1.33
CA LEU A 81 -6.20 9.96 1.46
C LEU A 81 -5.13 9.03 0.88
N GLY A 82 -5.20 7.73 1.18
CA GLY A 82 -4.31 6.72 0.62
C GLY A 82 -4.38 6.65 -0.91
N GLY A 83 -5.58 6.75 -1.49
CA GLY A 83 -5.81 6.82 -2.93
C GLY A 83 -5.19 8.07 -3.54
N TYR A 84 -5.42 9.24 -2.94
CA TYR A 84 -4.86 10.50 -3.39
C TYR A 84 -3.32 10.53 -3.33
N VAL A 85 -2.73 10.19 -2.18
CA VAL A 85 -1.28 10.18 -1.98
C VAL A 85 -0.61 9.08 -2.82
N SER A 86 -1.28 7.94 -3.03
CA SER A 86 -0.82 6.94 -3.98
C SER A 86 -0.87 7.45 -5.42
N GLY A 87 -1.85 8.29 -5.77
CA GLY A 87 -1.97 8.91 -7.07
C GLY A 87 -0.83 9.88 -7.35
N THR A 88 -0.50 10.74 -6.37
CA THR A 88 0.64 11.65 -6.46
C THR A 88 1.95 10.84 -6.41
N SER A 89 2.34 10.27 -5.28
CA SER A 89 3.73 9.83 -5.07
C SER A 89 3.92 8.33 -4.95
N LEU A 90 2.89 7.51 -5.18
CA LEU A 90 2.87 6.07 -4.86
C LEU A 90 3.08 5.74 -3.36
N ILE A 91 3.00 6.73 -2.47
CA ILE A 91 3.22 6.58 -1.02
C ILE A 91 1.88 6.50 -0.27
N GLY A 92 0.97 5.67 -0.75
CA GLY A 92 -0.34 5.43 -0.10
C GLY A 92 -0.36 4.23 0.84
N ALA A 93 0.66 3.36 0.77
CA ALA A 93 0.63 2.04 1.41
C ALA A 93 0.38 2.10 2.93
N PRO A 94 1.03 2.96 3.75
CA PRO A 94 0.78 3.00 5.19
C PRO A 94 -0.68 3.30 5.55
N LEU A 95 -1.33 4.23 4.85
CA LEU A 95 -2.73 4.60 5.06
C LEU A 95 -3.68 3.47 4.68
N ILE A 96 -3.40 2.79 3.57
CA ILE A 96 -4.21 1.67 3.07
C ILE A 96 -4.08 0.46 4.00
N VAL A 97 -2.87 0.11 4.44
CA VAL A 97 -2.62 -1.01 5.38
C VAL A 97 -3.42 -0.80 6.66
N ALA A 98 -3.49 0.42 7.19
CA ALA A 98 -4.20 0.73 8.44
C ALA A 98 -5.70 0.38 8.40
N VAL A 99 -6.28 0.32 7.19
CA VAL A 99 -7.68 -0.04 6.97
C VAL A 99 -7.82 -1.52 6.62
N PHE A 100 -6.99 -2.02 5.69
CA PHE A 100 -7.02 -3.41 5.24
C PHE A 100 -6.67 -4.39 6.36
N ALA A 101 -5.74 -4.05 7.25
CA ALA A 101 -5.33 -4.90 8.38
C ALA A 101 -6.42 -5.11 9.44
N THR A 102 -7.50 -4.33 9.41
CA THR A 102 -8.69 -4.53 10.26
C THR A 102 -9.74 -5.40 9.58
N HIS A 103 -9.86 -5.33 8.26
CA HIS A 103 -11.00 -5.88 7.52
C HIS A 103 -10.68 -7.14 6.72
N VAL A 104 -9.42 -7.35 6.35
CA VAL A 104 -8.96 -8.50 5.57
C VAL A 104 -8.23 -9.47 6.51
N ALA A 105 -8.49 -10.77 6.33
CA ALA A 105 -7.82 -11.82 7.07
C ALA A 105 -6.29 -11.74 6.88
N LYS A 106 -5.51 -12.07 7.92
CA LYS A 106 -4.05 -11.83 7.93
C LYS A 106 -3.34 -12.56 6.78
N GLU A 107 -3.81 -13.75 6.48
CA GLU A 107 -3.38 -14.67 5.43
C GLU A 107 -3.66 -14.13 4.02
N GLN A 108 -4.77 -13.42 3.83
CA GLN A 108 -5.14 -12.81 2.54
C GLN A 108 -4.62 -11.38 2.37
N LEU A 109 -4.17 -10.74 3.47
CA LEU A 109 -3.81 -9.32 3.50
C LEU A 109 -2.72 -8.98 2.48
N ARG A 110 -1.61 -9.72 2.48
CA ARG A 110 -0.46 -9.47 1.59
C ARG A 110 -0.88 -9.51 0.12
N ASP A 111 -1.57 -10.57 -0.27
CA ASP A 111 -1.90 -10.82 -1.66
C ASP A 111 -2.98 -9.84 -2.15
N THR A 112 -3.97 -9.55 -1.30
CA THR A 112 -4.98 -8.52 -1.58
C THR A 112 -4.35 -7.14 -1.76
N MET A 113 -3.38 -6.79 -0.91
CA MET A 113 -2.66 -5.52 -1.01
C MET A 113 -1.72 -5.45 -2.20
N PHE A 114 -1.09 -6.56 -2.58
CA PHE A 114 -0.25 -6.63 -3.77
C PHE A 114 -1.07 -6.44 -5.04
N VAL A 115 -2.23 -7.08 -5.14
CA VAL A 115 -3.17 -6.91 -6.25
C VAL A 115 -3.68 -5.47 -6.31
N LEU A 116 -4.06 -4.91 -5.16
CA LEU A 116 -4.44 -3.49 -5.07
C LEU A 116 -3.32 -2.60 -5.61
N TRP A 117 -2.09 -2.75 -5.09
CA TRP A 117 -0.94 -1.97 -5.54
C TRP A 117 -0.73 -2.07 -7.05
N PHE A 118 -0.82 -3.28 -7.62
CA PHE A 118 -0.66 -3.48 -9.06
C PHE A 118 -1.73 -2.71 -9.86
N ILE A 119 -3.00 -2.81 -9.47
CA ILE A 119 -4.10 -2.04 -10.08
C ILE A 119 -3.83 -0.53 -9.95
N LEU A 120 -3.36 -0.09 -8.78
CA LEU A 120 -3.04 1.31 -8.54
C LEU A 120 -1.89 1.79 -9.43
N VAL A 121 -0.84 1.00 -9.61
CA VAL A 121 0.29 1.33 -10.49
C VAL A 121 -0.14 1.38 -11.95
N VAL A 122 -0.89 0.37 -12.43
CA VAL A 122 -1.35 0.31 -13.84
C VAL A 122 -2.12 1.56 -14.23
N ILE A 123 -3.06 2.01 -13.39
CA ILE A 123 -3.81 3.26 -13.63
C ILE A 123 -2.86 4.47 -13.72
N LYS A 124 -1.83 4.56 -12.85
CA LYS A 124 -0.87 5.68 -12.89
C LYS A 124 -0.04 5.64 -14.17
N MET A 125 0.43 4.46 -14.57
CA MET A 125 1.16 4.28 -15.83
C MET A 125 0.31 4.67 -17.04
N ALA A 126 -0.97 4.27 -17.06
CA ALA A 126 -1.90 4.67 -18.12
C ALA A 126 -2.07 6.20 -18.19
N SER A 127 -2.21 6.88 -17.05
CA SER A 127 -2.29 8.34 -17.03
C SER A 127 -1.01 9.02 -17.52
N PHE A 128 0.17 8.48 -17.20
CA PHE A 128 1.45 9.01 -17.72
C PHE A 128 1.57 8.86 -19.24
N ILE A 129 1.10 7.73 -19.79
CA ILE A 129 1.02 7.53 -21.25
C ILE A 129 0.09 8.58 -21.88
N ILE A 130 -1.10 8.79 -21.31
CA ILE A 130 -2.07 9.79 -21.81
C ILE A 130 -1.50 11.21 -21.71
N ALA A 131 -0.76 11.53 -20.65
CA ALA A 131 -0.13 12.83 -20.45
C ALA A 131 1.15 13.03 -21.30
N GLY A 132 1.56 12.04 -22.10
CA GLY A 132 2.75 12.12 -22.94
C GLY A 132 4.07 12.15 -22.15
N VAL A 133 4.08 11.67 -20.91
CA VAL A 133 5.28 11.57 -20.08
C VAL A 133 6.18 10.45 -20.63
N ASP A 134 7.49 10.68 -20.73
CA ASP A 134 8.43 9.61 -21.08
C ASP A 134 8.54 8.60 -19.92
N LEU A 135 8.17 7.35 -20.20
CA LEU A 135 8.18 6.27 -19.21
C LEU A 135 9.58 5.67 -19.00
N GLN A 136 10.57 6.01 -19.83
CA GLN A 136 11.91 5.42 -19.81
C GLN A 136 11.88 3.88 -19.76
N LEU A 137 11.03 3.28 -20.61
CA LEU A 137 10.66 1.86 -20.57
C LEU A 137 11.84 0.90 -20.51
N ILE A 138 12.95 1.21 -21.19
CA ILE A 138 14.14 0.36 -21.23
C ILE A 138 14.79 0.18 -19.85
N HIS A 139 14.87 1.25 -19.05
CA HIS A 139 15.43 1.19 -17.69
C HIS A 139 14.45 0.47 -16.76
N GLN A 140 13.15 0.72 -16.94
CA GLN A 140 12.10 0.10 -16.14
C GLN A 140 11.96 -1.41 -16.40
N LEU A 141 12.28 -1.88 -17.61
CA LEU A 141 12.23 -3.31 -17.95
C LEU A 141 13.29 -4.12 -17.19
N TRP A 142 14.48 -3.53 -16.96
CA TRP A 142 15.53 -4.13 -16.13
C TRP A 142 15.17 -4.18 -14.64
N LEU A 143 14.28 -3.31 -14.18
CA LEU A 143 13.76 -3.35 -12.81
C LEU A 143 12.74 -4.46 -12.60
N LEU A 144 12.07 -4.98 -13.65
CA LEU A 144 11.11 -6.08 -13.53
C LEU A 144 11.71 -7.37 -12.93
N PRO A 145 12.86 -7.91 -13.40
CA PRO A 145 13.47 -9.08 -12.77
C PRO A 145 13.89 -8.80 -11.32
N CYS A 146 14.39 -7.60 -11.02
CA CYS A 146 14.73 -7.20 -9.65
C CYS A 146 13.48 -7.16 -8.75
N ALA A 147 12.37 -6.60 -9.24
CA ALA A 147 11.10 -6.55 -8.54
C ALA A 147 10.51 -7.96 -8.33
N PHE A 148 10.66 -8.85 -9.31
CA PHE A 148 10.24 -10.25 -9.20
C PHE A 148 11.03 -10.99 -8.12
N ILE A 149 12.36 -10.87 -8.12
CA ILE A 149 13.21 -11.44 -7.06
C ILE A 149 12.83 -10.86 -5.69
N GLY A 150 12.65 -9.54 -5.61
CA GLY A 150 12.19 -8.86 -4.40
C GLY A 150 10.84 -9.36 -3.91
N HIS A 151 9.89 -9.63 -4.81
CA HIS A 151 8.59 -10.20 -4.48
C HIS A 151 8.73 -11.60 -3.85
N LEU A 152 9.56 -12.47 -4.45
CA LEU A 152 9.83 -13.82 -3.93
C LEU A 152 10.51 -13.79 -2.55
N LEU A 153 11.51 -12.91 -2.37
CA LEU A 153 12.18 -12.72 -1.09
C LEU A 153 11.21 -12.15 -0.04
N GLY A 154 10.40 -11.17 -0.42
CA GLY A 154 9.39 -10.57 0.44
C GLY A 154 8.32 -11.58 0.88
N GLU A 155 7.95 -12.54 0.03
CA GLU A 155 7.04 -13.63 0.40
C GLU A 155 7.66 -14.54 1.47
N LYS A 156 8.92 -14.95 1.27
CA LYS A 156 9.65 -15.77 2.25
C LYS A 156 9.78 -15.04 3.58
N ALA A 157 10.15 -13.76 3.55
CA ALA A 157 10.26 -12.92 4.73
C ALA A 157 8.90 -12.77 5.45
N HIS A 158 7.81 -12.55 4.71
CA HIS A 158 6.47 -12.44 5.28
C HIS A 158 6.03 -13.74 5.97
N ARG A 159 6.25 -14.90 5.33
CA ARG A 159 5.97 -16.22 5.93
C ARG A 159 6.83 -16.50 7.16
N TYR A 160 8.08 -16.02 7.18
CA TYR A 160 8.95 -16.12 8.35
C TYR A 160 8.46 -15.24 9.49
N MET A 161 8.07 -13.99 9.21
CA MET A 161 7.51 -13.06 10.20
C MET A 161 6.20 -13.55 10.81
N LEU A 162 5.34 -14.25 10.05
CA LEU A 162 4.13 -14.87 10.60
C LEU A 162 4.41 -15.95 11.64
N LYS A 163 5.62 -16.54 11.65
CA LYS A 163 6.04 -17.59 12.57
C LYS A 163 6.92 -17.10 13.72
N ALA A 164 7.55 -15.94 13.57
CA ALA A 164 8.46 -15.36 14.56
C ALA A 164 7.75 -14.34 15.47
N ASP A 165 8.32 -14.12 16.66
CA ASP A 165 7.80 -13.14 17.63
C ASP A 165 7.91 -11.71 17.06
N THR A 166 6.76 -11.14 16.69
CA THR A 166 6.66 -10.01 15.75
C THR A 166 6.97 -8.65 16.40
N GLY A 167 6.94 -8.56 17.73
CA GLY A 167 7.04 -7.29 18.45
C GLY A 167 8.40 -6.60 18.32
N LEU A 168 9.51 -7.34 18.39
CA LEU A 168 10.85 -6.75 18.25
C LEU A 168 11.06 -6.22 16.83
N PHE A 169 10.61 -6.98 15.83
CA PHE A 169 10.72 -6.61 14.42
C PHE A 169 10.01 -5.28 14.12
N PHE A 170 8.74 -5.15 14.52
CA PHE A 170 7.99 -3.91 14.30
C PHE A 170 8.61 -2.73 15.03
N ARG A 171 9.13 -2.93 16.24
CA ARG A 171 9.76 -1.86 17.03
C ARG A 171 11.05 -1.35 16.39
N VAL A 172 11.90 -2.24 15.87
CA VAL A 172 13.12 -1.87 15.11
C VAL A 172 12.75 -1.15 13.81
N LEU A 173 11.78 -1.69 13.05
CA LEU A 173 11.31 -1.07 11.82
C LEU A 173 10.78 0.35 12.08
N GLY A 174 9.95 0.52 13.12
CA GLY A 174 9.42 1.81 13.53
C GLY A 174 10.52 2.80 13.92
N ALA A 175 11.50 2.37 14.72
CA ALA A 175 12.62 3.23 15.12
C ALA A 175 13.44 3.73 13.92
N VAL A 176 13.74 2.83 12.96
CA VAL A 176 14.45 3.19 11.72
C VAL A 176 13.63 4.19 10.89
N LEU A 177 12.32 3.94 10.73
CA LEU A 177 11.44 4.84 9.98
C LEU A 177 11.36 6.24 10.61
N ILE A 178 11.27 6.35 11.94
CA ILE A 178 11.32 7.64 12.64
C ILE A 178 12.64 8.34 12.36
N LEU A 179 13.77 7.64 12.52
CA LEU A 179 15.09 8.23 12.32
C LEU A 179 15.25 8.77 10.89
N VAL A 180 14.95 7.96 9.88
CA VAL A 180 15.05 8.36 8.47
C VAL A 180 14.10 9.51 8.16
N SER A 181 12.89 9.53 8.72
CA SER A 181 11.92 10.60 8.49
C SER A 181 12.35 11.92 9.13
N VAL A 182 12.91 11.88 10.34
CA VAL A 182 13.45 13.06 11.03
C VAL A 182 14.65 13.62 10.26
N VAL A 183 15.57 12.76 9.82
CA VAL A 183 16.72 13.20 8.99
C VAL A 183 16.25 13.83 7.69
N GLY A 184 15.29 13.23 6.99
CA GLY A 184 14.74 13.75 5.73
C GLY A 184 13.98 15.07 5.88
N LEU A 185 13.34 15.32 7.03
CA LEU A 185 12.69 16.60 7.35
C LEU A 185 13.69 17.71 7.68
N ILE A 186 14.80 17.37 8.36
CA ILE A 186 15.84 18.34 8.72
C ILE A 186 16.73 18.69 7.53
N HIS A 187 17.01 17.72 6.65
CA HIS A 187 17.74 17.91 5.39
C HIS A 187 16.84 17.60 4.19
N PRO A 188 15.89 18.49 3.84
CA PRO A 188 15.11 18.31 2.63
C PRO A 188 16.08 18.33 1.42
N PRO A 189 15.97 17.38 0.47
CA PRO A 189 16.73 17.46 -0.77
C PRO A 189 16.30 18.75 -1.49
N GLY A 190 17.23 19.70 -1.61
CA GLY A 190 17.06 20.97 -2.32
C GLY A 190 16.97 20.78 -3.83
#